data_AF-A0A8K0DBI2-F1
#
_entry.id   AF-A0A8K0DBI2-F1
#
_cell.length_a   1.000
_cell.length_b   1.000
_cell.length_c   1.000
_cell.angle_alpha   90.00
_cell.angle_beta   90.00
_cell.angle_gamma   90.00
#
_symmetry.space_group_name_H-M   'P 1'
#
loop_
_entity.id
_entity.type
_entity.pdbx_description
1 polymer ?
#
loop_
_entity_poly.entity_id
_entity_poly.type
_entity_poly.pdbx_seq_one_letter_code
_entity_poly.pdbx_strand_id
1 'polypeptide(L)'
;MQLLLQASFNKTYNSFEEDRQRREVFIENRNKIARFNQEYGDGRHTFVLKMNQYGDLLNHEFGRLINGFNRTNDGTGPERKNSAYIAAANVAVPTHVDWREVGAVSPVKRQGMCGACYAFSAAGAIEGQTFRKTGRLVELSPQNLIDCTKSYSNKGCASGVMEYSYEYVRDNRGIDTEQFYPYEGTDAQECRYRHDGYGAHVTGNKLEIISNVW
;
A
#
# COMPACT_ATOMS: atom_id res chain seq x y z
N MET A 1 29.46 -0.34 -10.36
CA MET A 1 28.32 -0.97 -9.63
C MET A 1 27.22 0.01 -9.27
N GLN A 2 27.47 1.20 -8.69
CA GLN A 2 26.39 2.18 -8.48
C GLN A 2 25.78 2.69 -9.80
N LEU A 3 26.59 2.86 -10.84
CA LEU A 3 26.10 3.14 -12.21
C LEU A 3 25.09 2.08 -12.71
N LEU A 4 25.24 0.81 -12.28
CA LEU A 4 24.28 -0.25 -12.62
C LEU A 4 22.96 -0.09 -11.84
N LEU A 5 23.01 0.35 -10.57
CA LEU A 5 21.79 0.67 -9.82
C LEU A 5 21.05 1.85 -10.48
N GLN A 6 21.78 2.91 -10.81
CA GLN A 6 21.21 4.10 -11.46
C GLN A 6 20.57 3.74 -12.79
N ALA A 7 21.26 2.98 -13.63
CA ALA A 7 20.73 2.52 -14.92
C ALA A 7 19.54 1.55 -14.76
N SER A 8 19.60 0.63 -13.79
CA SER A 8 18.54 -0.37 -13.59
C SER A 8 17.25 0.22 -13.01
N PHE A 9 17.35 1.33 -12.27
CA PHE A 9 16.21 1.93 -11.56
C PHE A 9 15.95 3.40 -11.94
N ASN A 10 16.55 3.86 -13.03
CA ASN A 10 16.43 5.23 -13.57
C ASN A 10 16.63 6.32 -12.50
N LYS A 11 17.69 6.19 -11.69
CA LYS A 11 18.00 7.15 -10.62
C LYS A 11 18.79 8.33 -11.18
N THR A 12 18.37 9.54 -10.81
CA THR A 12 19.06 10.80 -11.10
C THR A 12 19.30 11.55 -9.79
N TYR A 13 20.46 12.19 -9.66
CA TYR A 13 20.82 12.99 -8.49
C TYR A 13 21.17 14.41 -8.92
N ASN A 14 20.84 15.37 -8.06
CA ASN A 14 20.89 16.80 -8.41
C ASN A 14 22.30 17.40 -8.28
N SER A 15 23.21 16.72 -7.58
CA SER A 15 24.59 17.16 -7.40
C SER A 15 25.56 15.99 -7.32
N PHE A 16 26.84 16.30 -7.53
CA PHE A 16 27.92 15.35 -7.31
C PHE A 16 28.01 14.92 -5.84
N GLU A 17 27.75 15.84 -4.91
CA GLU A 17 27.71 15.54 -3.48
C GLU A 17 26.61 14.54 -3.14
N GLU A 18 25.42 14.71 -3.71
CA GLU A 18 24.32 13.75 -3.53
C GLU A 18 24.69 12.39 -4.12
N ASP A 19 25.22 12.35 -5.35
CA ASP A 19 25.65 11.10 -5.98
C ASP A 19 26.68 10.33 -5.12
N ARG A 20 27.65 11.07 -4.55
CA ARG A 20 28.65 10.50 -3.64
C ARG A 20 28.03 9.96 -2.35
N GLN A 21 27.11 10.69 -1.72
CA GLN A 21 26.40 10.20 -0.53
C GLN A 21 25.58 8.94 -0.84
N ARG A 22 24.83 8.94 -1.94
CA ARG A 22 24.05 7.79 -2.41
C ARG A 22 24.93 6.58 -2.70
N ARG A 23 26.18 6.81 -3.13
CA ARG A 23 27.19 5.76 -3.33
C ARG A 23 27.56 5.07 -2.04
N GLU A 24 27.84 5.85 -1.01
CA GLU A 24 28.26 5.37 0.29
C GLU A 24 27.16 4.51 0.91
N VAL A 25 25.92 5.01 0.88
CA VAL A 25 24.73 4.26 1.35
C VAL A 25 24.54 2.96 0.56
N PHE A 26 24.69 3.00 -0.76
CA PHE A 26 24.60 1.80 -1.60
C PHE A 26 25.64 0.73 -1.24
N ILE A 27 26.89 1.15 -1.00
CA ILE A 27 27.96 0.22 -0.60
C ILE A 27 27.67 -0.39 0.76
N GLU A 28 27.21 0.41 1.72
CA GLU A 28 26.83 -0.05 3.06
C GLU A 28 25.70 -1.08 2.98
N ASN A 29 24.61 -0.76 2.27
CA ASN A 29 23.48 -1.66 2.08
C ASN A 29 23.88 -2.95 1.35
N ARG A 30 24.80 -2.87 0.37
CA ARG A 30 25.33 -4.06 -0.30
C ARG A 30 26.09 -4.96 0.65
N ASN A 31 26.94 -4.40 1.51
CA ASN A 31 27.69 -5.17 2.50
C ASN A 31 26.76 -5.80 3.54
N LYS A 32 25.71 -5.08 3.95
CA LYS A 32 24.64 -5.60 4.82
C LYS A 32 23.93 -6.80 4.19
N ILE A 33 23.57 -6.71 2.90
CA ILE A 33 22.96 -7.82 2.15
C ILE A 33 23.89 -9.04 2.10
N ALA A 34 25.17 -8.83 1.78
CA ALA A 34 26.15 -9.92 1.69
C ALA A 34 26.31 -10.66 3.03
N ARG A 35 26.46 -9.92 4.13
CA ARG A 35 26.55 -10.49 5.48
C ARG A 35 25.28 -11.26 5.87
N PHE A 36 24.11 -10.67 5.64
CA PHE A 36 22.83 -11.31 5.95
C PHE A 36 22.66 -12.64 5.19
N ASN A 37 23.01 -12.66 3.91
CA ASN A 37 22.89 -13.85 3.08
C ASN A 37 23.94 -14.93 3.42
N GLN A 38 25.09 -14.54 3.96
CA GLN A 38 26.04 -15.50 4.54
C GLN A 38 25.44 -16.17 5.78
N GLU A 39 24.89 -15.38 6.70
CA GLU A 39 24.22 -15.90 7.91
C GLU A 39 22.99 -16.76 7.57
N TYR A 40 22.29 -16.47 6.47
CA TYR A 40 21.25 -17.34 5.92
C TYR A 40 21.81 -18.71 5.51
N GLY A 41 22.97 -18.75 4.84
CA GLY A 41 23.67 -20.00 4.50
C GLY A 41 24.06 -20.84 5.72
N ASP A 42 24.30 -20.17 6.86
CA ASP A 42 24.56 -20.80 8.15
C ASP A 42 23.28 -21.22 8.90
N GLY A 43 22.09 -21.05 8.30
CA GLY A 43 20.80 -21.41 8.91
C GLY A 43 20.29 -20.44 9.98
N ARG A 44 20.84 -19.22 10.07
CA ARG A 44 20.45 -18.21 11.08
C ARG A 44 19.23 -17.38 10.68
N HIS A 45 18.88 -17.37 9.39
CA HIS A 45 17.76 -16.62 8.83
C HIS A 45 16.89 -17.52 7.95
N THR A 46 15.61 -17.18 7.81
CA THR A 46 14.64 -17.93 7.00
C THR A 46 14.36 -17.31 5.64
N PHE A 47 15.02 -16.19 5.33
CA PHE A 47 14.88 -15.47 4.06
C PHE A 47 16.22 -14.88 3.62
N VAL A 48 16.27 -14.37 2.39
CA VAL A 48 17.44 -13.70 1.82
C VAL A 48 17.11 -12.24 1.51
N LEU A 49 18.14 -11.41 1.47
CA LEU A 49 18.05 -10.04 0.97
C LEU A 49 18.59 -9.95 -0.46
N LYS A 50 17.98 -9.07 -1.25
CA LYS A 50 18.46 -8.73 -2.59
C LYS A 50 18.46 -7.22 -2.77
N MET A 51 19.46 -6.72 -3.47
CA MET A 51 19.53 -5.32 -3.86
C MET A 51 18.32 -4.96 -4.72
N ASN A 52 17.65 -3.86 -4.40
CA ASN A 52 16.47 -3.36 -5.11
C ASN A 52 16.55 -1.82 -5.26
N GLN A 53 15.48 -1.19 -5.74
CA GLN A 53 15.43 0.25 -6.02
C GLN A 53 15.65 1.17 -4.79
N TYR A 54 15.67 0.62 -3.58
CA TYR A 54 15.87 1.35 -2.33
C TYR A 54 17.28 1.21 -1.77
N GLY A 55 18.19 0.56 -2.51
CA GLY A 55 19.55 0.29 -2.06
C GLY A 55 20.39 1.52 -1.73
N ASP A 56 20.03 2.69 -2.24
CA ASP A 56 20.66 4.00 -2.05
C ASP A 56 20.00 4.86 -0.96
N LEU A 57 19.01 4.32 -0.23
CA LEU A 57 18.33 5.00 0.86
C LEU A 57 18.81 4.49 2.23
N LEU A 58 18.97 5.43 3.17
CA LEU A 58 19.09 5.12 4.58
C LEU A 58 17.73 4.65 5.11
N ASN A 59 17.76 3.84 6.17
CA ASN A 59 16.53 3.25 6.73
C ASN A 59 15.52 4.33 7.19
N HIS A 60 16.00 5.45 7.73
CA HIS A 60 15.15 6.58 8.11
C HIS A 60 14.61 7.37 6.91
N GLU A 61 15.36 7.44 5.79
CA GLU A 61 14.86 8.03 4.55
C GLU A 61 13.75 7.16 3.97
N PHE A 62 13.96 5.84 3.92
CA PHE A 62 12.95 4.87 3.52
C PHE A 62 11.67 5.03 4.36
N GLY A 63 11.82 5.06 5.69
CA GLY A 63 10.70 5.25 6.61
C GLY A 63 9.94 6.55 6.34
N ARG A 64 10.64 7.68 6.20
CA ARG A 64 10.00 8.98 5.98
C ARG A 64 9.30 9.08 4.61
N LEU A 65 9.84 8.46 3.57
CA LEU A 65 9.39 8.67 2.19
C LEU A 65 8.34 7.64 1.74
N ILE A 66 8.33 6.46 2.35
CA ILE A 66 7.56 5.30 1.85
C ILE A 66 6.59 4.77 2.92
N ASN A 67 6.89 4.91 4.22
CA ASN A 67 6.02 4.44 5.29
C ASN A 67 5.05 5.54 5.72
N GLY A 68 3.89 5.61 5.06
CA GLY A 68 2.86 6.60 5.38
C GLY A 68 1.78 6.11 6.35
N PHE A 69 1.83 4.88 6.85
CA PHE A 69 0.86 4.45 7.85
C PHE A 69 1.07 5.21 9.16
N ASN A 70 0.03 5.89 9.64
CA ASN A 70 0.13 6.69 10.86
C ASN A 70 -1.12 6.53 11.73
N ARG A 71 -1.10 5.51 12.60
CA ARG A 71 -2.04 5.44 13.72
C ARG A 71 -1.49 6.27 14.87
N THR A 72 -1.96 7.50 15.01
CA THR A 72 -1.77 8.23 16.26
C THR A 72 -2.64 7.58 17.34
N ASN A 73 -2.03 7.19 18.46
CA ASN A 73 -2.74 6.70 19.66
C ASN A 73 -3.29 7.85 20.51
N ASP A 74 -3.46 9.04 19.93
CA ASP A 74 -3.90 10.27 20.61
C ASP A 74 -5.42 10.34 20.82
N GLY A 75 -6.15 9.26 20.48
CA GLY A 75 -7.59 9.19 20.59
C GLY A 75 -8.35 9.94 19.49
N THR A 76 -7.66 10.50 18.49
CA THR A 76 -8.29 11.19 17.33
C THR A 76 -8.52 10.27 16.13
N GLY A 77 -8.07 9.01 16.21
CA GLY A 77 -8.38 7.97 15.24
C GLY A 77 -9.89 7.78 15.06
N PRO A 78 -10.34 7.23 13.92
CA PRO A 78 -11.77 7.02 13.69
C PRO A 78 -12.32 6.17 14.83
N GLU A 79 -13.48 6.57 15.37
CA GLU A 79 -14.14 5.83 16.45
C GLU A 79 -14.19 4.35 16.05
N ARG A 80 -13.69 3.48 16.93
CA ARG A 80 -13.96 2.05 16.85
C ARG A 80 -15.45 1.84 17.11
N LYS A 81 -16.32 2.18 16.15
CA LYS A 81 -17.69 1.68 16.17
C LYS A 81 -17.56 0.17 16.20
N ASN A 82 -18.02 -0.43 17.29
CA ASN A 82 -17.88 -1.82 17.73
C ASN A 82 -18.25 -2.85 16.64
N SER A 83 -17.48 -2.91 15.57
CA SER A 83 -17.57 -3.93 14.53
C SER A 83 -16.57 -5.01 14.89
N ALA A 84 -16.89 -5.74 15.97
CA ALA A 84 -16.16 -6.94 16.30
C ALA A 84 -16.25 -7.89 15.09
N TYR A 85 -15.11 -8.38 14.61
CA TYR A 85 -15.11 -9.57 13.78
C TYR A 85 -15.77 -10.70 14.59
N ILE A 86 -16.90 -11.19 14.12
CA ILE A 86 -17.56 -12.36 14.69
C ILE A 86 -17.05 -13.55 13.90
N ALA A 87 -16.22 -14.37 14.52
CA ALA A 87 -15.78 -15.62 13.94
C ALA A 87 -17.00 -16.52 13.69
N ALA A 88 -17.09 -17.12 12.51
CA ALA A 88 -18.11 -18.12 12.26
C ALA A 88 -17.85 -19.33 13.16
N ALA A 89 -18.85 -19.73 13.95
CA ALA A 89 -18.75 -20.92 14.79
C ALA A 89 -18.70 -22.17 13.90
N ASN A 90 -17.82 -23.12 14.24
CA ASN A 90 -17.74 -24.44 13.60
C ASN A 90 -17.37 -24.45 12.10
N VAL A 91 -16.60 -23.47 11.62
CA VAL A 91 -16.08 -23.48 10.24
C VAL A 91 -14.68 -24.10 10.21
N ALA A 92 -14.52 -25.16 9.42
CA ALA A 92 -13.21 -25.68 9.08
C ALA A 92 -12.54 -24.73 8.07
N VAL A 93 -11.40 -24.15 8.46
CA VAL A 93 -10.65 -23.23 7.61
C VAL A 93 -9.49 -23.99 6.96
N PRO A 94 -9.22 -23.82 5.66
CA PRO A 94 -8.09 -24.46 5.00
C PRO A 94 -6.75 -24.04 5.63
N THR A 95 -5.77 -24.95 5.60
CA THR A 95 -4.41 -24.70 6.12
C THR A 95 -3.58 -23.78 5.21
N HIS A 96 -4.03 -23.57 3.97
CA HIS A 96 -3.41 -22.69 2.99
C HIS A 96 -4.47 -21.95 2.19
N VAL A 97 -4.28 -20.65 2.01
CA VAL A 97 -5.14 -19.80 1.17
C VAL A 97 -4.25 -18.86 0.38
N ASP A 98 -4.42 -18.87 -0.94
CA ASP A 98 -3.85 -17.87 -1.83
C ASP A 98 -4.95 -17.26 -2.72
N TRP A 99 -5.33 -16.02 -2.42
CA TRP A 99 -6.35 -15.29 -3.17
C TRP A 99 -5.94 -15.00 -4.62
N ARG A 100 -4.65 -15.10 -4.97
CA ARG A 100 -4.17 -14.95 -6.34
C ARG A 100 -4.60 -16.12 -7.22
N GLU A 101 -4.65 -17.33 -6.67
CA GLU A 101 -5.04 -18.55 -7.41
C GLU A 101 -6.48 -18.49 -7.92
N VAL A 102 -7.33 -17.73 -7.23
CA VAL A 102 -8.74 -17.52 -7.61
C VAL A 102 -8.99 -16.19 -8.33
N GLY A 103 -7.93 -15.42 -8.64
CA GLY A 103 -8.05 -14.15 -9.37
C GLY A 103 -8.58 -12.97 -8.55
N ALA A 104 -8.54 -13.04 -7.22
CA ALA A 104 -9.06 -12.01 -6.31
C ALA A 104 -8.03 -10.94 -5.93
N VAL A 105 -6.89 -10.88 -6.61
CA VAL A 105 -5.77 -9.97 -6.32
C VAL A 105 -5.32 -9.30 -7.60
N SER A 106 -5.32 -7.96 -7.62
CA SER A 106 -4.85 -7.15 -8.75
C SER A 106 -3.31 -7.19 -8.90
N PRO A 107 -2.76 -6.78 -10.06
CA PRO A 107 -1.32 -6.65 -10.23
C PRO A 107 -0.68 -5.77 -9.17
N VAL A 108 0.57 -6.08 -8.80
CA VAL A 108 1.32 -5.28 -7.83
C VAL A 108 1.52 -3.86 -8.36
N LYS A 109 1.08 -2.87 -7.58
CA LYS A 109 1.21 -1.43 -7.89
C LYS A 109 2.44 -0.82 -7.20
N ARG A 110 2.84 0.40 -7.60
CA ARG A 110 4.01 1.11 -7.06
C ARG A 110 3.63 2.50 -6.52
N GLN A 111 3.70 2.68 -5.20
CA GLN A 111 3.42 3.99 -4.57
C GLN A 111 4.52 5.05 -4.82
N GLY A 112 5.75 4.65 -5.13
CA GLY A 112 6.85 5.61 -5.31
C GLY A 112 7.24 6.32 -4.01
N MET A 113 7.60 7.61 -4.09
CA MET A 113 8.06 8.44 -2.97
C MET A 113 6.90 9.24 -2.35
N CYS A 114 5.76 8.58 -2.18
CA CYS A 114 4.55 9.09 -1.56
C CYS A 114 4.13 8.09 -0.49
N GLY A 115 3.86 8.56 0.74
CA GLY A 115 3.37 7.76 1.88
C GLY A 115 1.93 7.29 1.72
N ALA A 116 1.56 6.80 0.54
CA ALA A 116 0.21 6.39 0.18
C ALA A 116 -0.09 4.92 0.50
N CYS A 117 0.75 4.21 1.26
CA CYS A 117 0.55 2.78 1.54
C CYS A 117 -0.83 2.47 2.14
N TYR A 118 -1.42 3.39 2.90
CA TYR A 118 -2.79 3.26 3.42
C TYR A 118 -3.84 3.24 2.29
N ALA A 119 -3.68 4.08 1.27
CA ALA A 119 -4.58 4.16 0.13
C ALA A 119 -4.50 2.88 -0.72
N PHE A 120 -3.30 2.40 -1.02
CA PHE A 120 -3.11 1.12 -1.73
C PHE A 120 -3.66 -0.07 -0.92
N SER A 121 -3.42 -0.09 0.39
CA SER A 121 -3.97 -1.13 1.26
C SER A 121 -5.50 -1.12 1.30
N ALA A 122 -6.12 0.07 1.37
CA ALA A 122 -7.57 0.20 1.37
C ALA A 122 -8.17 -0.21 0.02
N ALA A 123 -7.61 0.30 -1.09
CA ALA A 123 -8.03 -0.05 -2.44
C ALA A 123 -7.98 -1.57 -2.64
N GLY A 124 -6.82 -2.21 -2.43
CA GLY A 124 -6.66 -3.66 -2.64
C GLY A 124 -7.61 -4.52 -1.81
N ALA A 125 -7.98 -4.06 -0.61
CA ALA A 125 -8.97 -4.76 0.20
C ALA A 125 -10.39 -4.63 -0.36
N ILE A 126 -10.77 -3.43 -0.86
CA ILE A 126 -12.06 -3.20 -1.52
C ILE A 126 -12.12 -3.98 -2.85
N GLU A 127 -11.03 -4.04 -3.62
CA GLU A 127 -10.91 -4.85 -4.85
C GLU A 127 -11.22 -6.32 -4.54
N GLY A 128 -10.59 -6.89 -3.51
CA GLY A 128 -10.83 -8.27 -3.09
C GLY A 128 -12.28 -8.53 -2.67
N GLN A 129 -12.93 -7.64 -1.92
CA GLN A 129 -14.35 -7.81 -1.58
C GLN A 129 -15.27 -7.63 -2.78
N THR A 130 -14.93 -6.72 -3.69
CA THR A 130 -15.66 -6.52 -4.95
C THR A 130 -15.61 -7.80 -5.79
N PHE A 131 -14.43 -8.43 -5.89
CA PHE A 131 -14.28 -9.73 -6.54
C PHE A 131 -15.13 -10.80 -5.86
N ARG A 132 -15.07 -10.92 -4.52
CA ARG A 132 -15.86 -11.92 -3.77
C ARG A 132 -17.37 -11.75 -3.96
N LYS A 133 -17.85 -10.52 -4.10
CA LYS A 133 -19.28 -10.21 -4.27
C LYS A 133 -19.77 -10.39 -5.72
N THR A 134 -18.93 -10.06 -6.70
CA THR A 134 -19.36 -9.91 -8.10
C THR A 134 -18.71 -10.90 -9.08
N GLY A 135 -17.66 -11.59 -8.64
CA GLY A 135 -16.80 -12.41 -9.50
C GLY A 135 -15.91 -11.60 -10.45
N ARG A 136 -15.89 -10.27 -10.34
CA ARG A 136 -15.12 -9.37 -11.21
C ARG A 136 -14.09 -8.61 -10.41
N LEU A 137 -12.84 -8.69 -10.85
CA LEU A 137 -11.75 -7.90 -10.29
C LEU A 137 -11.74 -6.55 -10.99
N VAL A 138 -11.87 -5.48 -10.21
CA VAL A 138 -11.88 -4.10 -10.70
C VAL A 138 -10.72 -3.40 -10.03
N GLU A 139 -9.79 -2.83 -10.78
CA GLU A 139 -8.70 -2.03 -10.21
C GLU A 139 -9.23 -0.67 -9.76
N LEU A 140 -9.02 -0.33 -8.50
CA LEU A 140 -9.53 0.89 -7.87
C LEU A 140 -8.42 1.93 -7.70
N SER A 141 -8.79 3.21 -7.73
CA SER A 141 -7.87 4.33 -7.68
C SER A 141 -7.38 4.63 -6.25
N PRO A 142 -6.08 4.42 -5.95
CA PRO A 142 -5.50 4.91 -4.71
C PRO A 142 -5.40 6.45 -4.73
N GLN A 143 -5.29 7.07 -5.91
CA GLN A 143 -5.21 8.54 -6.05
C GLN A 143 -6.51 9.22 -5.61
N ASN A 144 -7.66 8.63 -5.92
CA ASN A 144 -8.94 9.08 -5.40
C ASN A 144 -8.92 9.12 -3.86
N LEU A 145 -8.35 8.10 -3.19
CA LEU A 145 -8.24 8.09 -1.74
C LEU A 145 -7.25 9.15 -1.23
N ILE A 146 -6.10 9.33 -1.89
CA ILE A 146 -5.09 10.33 -1.51
C ILE A 146 -5.68 11.75 -1.54
N ASP A 147 -6.42 12.08 -2.59
CA ASP A 147 -6.92 13.44 -2.81
C ASP A 147 -8.19 13.72 -2.00
N CYS A 148 -9.07 12.72 -1.82
CA CYS A 148 -10.42 12.92 -1.28
C CYS A 148 -10.58 12.60 0.21
N THR A 149 -9.59 11.97 0.85
CA THR A 149 -9.69 11.61 2.28
C THR A 149 -9.01 12.63 3.22
N LYS A 150 -8.55 13.77 2.70
CA LYS A 150 -7.98 14.86 3.51
C LYS A 150 -8.96 15.41 4.55
N SER A 151 -10.23 15.56 4.18
CA SER A 151 -11.32 15.93 5.10
C SER A 151 -11.66 14.84 6.13
N TYR A 152 -11.22 13.61 5.88
CA TYR A 152 -11.33 12.46 6.79
C TYR A 152 -10.05 12.25 7.61
N SER A 153 -9.17 13.25 7.72
CA SER A 153 -7.94 13.23 8.53
C SER A 153 -6.75 12.43 7.98
N ASN A 154 -6.87 11.81 6.80
CA ASN A 154 -5.68 11.39 6.05
C ASN A 154 -4.90 12.61 5.57
N LYS A 155 -3.59 12.47 5.37
CA LYS A 155 -2.67 13.58 5.05
C LYS A 155 -2.01 13.37 3.68
N GLY A 156 -2.79 12.95 2.69
CA GLY A 156 -2.32 12.77 1.31
C GLY A 156 -1.10 11.86 1.23
N CYS A 157 0.02 12.38 0.73
CA CYS A 157 1.29 11.66 0.61
C CYS A 157 2.12 11.65 1.90
N ALA A 158 1.76 12.42 2.93
CA ALA A 158 2.50 12.45 4.18
C ALA A 158 2.17 11.25 5.07
N SER A 159 0.88 10.92 5.24
CA SER A 159 0.44 9.74 5.98
C SER A 159 -1.06 9.48 5.91
N GLY A 160 -1.51 8.33 6.39
CA GLY A 160 -2.93 8.02 6.57
C GLY A 160 -3.19 6.65 7.22
N VAL A 161 -4.46 6.31 7.34
CA VAL A 161 -4.96 5.00 7.79
C VAL A 161 -6.12 4.55 6.89
N MET A 162 -6.30 3.23 6.79
CA MET A 162 -7.25 2.62 5.87
C MET A 162 -8.71 2.88 6.26
N GLU A 163 -8.97 3.01 7.57
CA GLU A 163 -10.31 3.19 8.11
C GLU A 163 -10.98 4.47 7.59
N TYR A 164 -10.25 5.58 7.53
CA TYR A 164 -10.74 6.84 6.95
C TYR A 164 -11.03 6.70 5.45
N SER A 165 -10.26 5.88 4.74
CA SER A 165 -10.56 5.57 3.34
C SER A 165 -11.87 4.80 3.21
N TYR A 166 -12.13 3.81 4.06
CA TYR A 166 -13.41 3.08 4.02
C TYR A 166 -14.61 3.97 4.39
N GLU A 167 -14.45 4.85 5.37
CA GLU A 167 -15.49 5.83 5.74
C GLU A 167 -15.80 6.78 4.59
N TYR A 168 -14.76 7.31 3.93
CA TYR A 168 -14.93 8.11 2.72
C TYR A 168 -15.69 7.34 1.63
N VAL A 169 -15.25 6.14 1.26
CA VAL A 169 -15.91 5.37 0.18
C VAL A 169 -17.37 5.07 0.51
N ARG A 170 -17.68 4.82 1.78
CA ARG A 170 -19.05 4.63 2.27
C ARG A 170 -19.88 5.90 2.09
N ASP A 171 -19.40 7.02 2.61
CA ASP A 171 -20.13 8.30 2.65
C ASP A 171 -20.25 8.94 1.25
N ASN A 172 -19.18 8.87 0.47
CA ASN A 172 -19.10 9.31 -0.92
C ASN A 172 -19.93 8.44 -1.87
N ARG A 173 -20.38 7.27 -1.40
CA ARG A 173 -21.11 6.26 -2.17
C ARG A 173 -20.33 5.71 -3.37
N GLY A 174 -19.01 5.70 -3.29
CA GLY A 174 -18.18 5.24 -4.40
C GLY A 174 -16.70 5.52 -4.22
N ILE A 175 -15.91 4.80 -4.99
CA ILE A 175 -14.51 5.06 -5.30
C ILE A 175 -14.32 4.82 -6.79
N ASP A 176 -13.51 5.66 -7.45
CA ASP A 176 -13.23 5.54 -8.87
C ASP A 176 -12.29 4.37 -9.19
N THR A 177 -12.39 3.87 -10.42
CA THR A 177 -11.42 2.91 -10.96
C THR A 177 -10.07 3.58 -11.24
N GLU A 178 -9.00 2.79 -11.23
CA GLU A 178 -7.66 3.26 -11.63
C GLU A 178 -7.65 3.86 -13.04
N GLN A 179 -8.47 3.34 -13.95
CA GLN A 179 -8.56 3.86 -15.32
C GLN A 179 -9.12 5.29 -15.39
N PHE A 180 -10.13 5.60 -14.58
CA PHE A 180 -10.78 6.92 -14.58
C PHE A 180 -10.06 7.95 -13.73
N TYR A 181 -9.36 7.51 -12.68
CA TYR A 181 -8.59 8.36 -11.79
C TYR A 181 -7.19 7.74 -11.57
N PRO A 182 -6.27 7.88 -12.55
CA PRO A 182 -4.97 7.24 -12.50
C PRO A 182 -4.07 7.71 -11.35
N TYR A 183 -3.16 6.84 -10.91
CA TYR A 183 -2.17 7.16 -9.90
C TYR A 183 -1.12 8.16 -10.37
N GLU A 184 -0.96 9.25 -9.61
CA GLU A 184 0.00 10.32 -9.91
C GLU A 184 1.12 10.42 -8.86
N GLY A 185 0.91 9.85 -7.67
CA GLY A 185 1.92 9.81 -6.61
C GLY A 185 2.24 11.18 -6.00
N THR A 186 1.26 12.07 -6.00
CA THR A 186 1.31 13.40 -5.42
C THR A 186 -0.03 13.72 -4.77
N ASP A 187 -0.05 14.64 -3.81
CA ASP A 187 -1.25 15.18 -3.18
C ASP A 187 -1.43 16.67 -3.46
N ALA A 188 -0.76 17.19 -4.50
CA ALA A 188 -0.83 18.58 -4.92
C ALA A 188 -2.18 18.97 -5.55
N GLN A 189 -3.01 17.98 -5.90
CA GLN A 189 -4.29 18.22 -6.54
C GLN A 189 -5.46 18.15 -5.54
N GLU A 190 -6.57 18.77 -5.93
CA GLU A 190 -7.84 18.63 -5.22
C GLU A 190 -8.52 17.29 -5.54
N CYS A 191 -9.51 16.92 -4.74
CA CYS A 191 -10.35 15.73 -4.98
C CYS A 191 -11.12 15.86 -6.31
N ARG A 192 -10.94 14.88 -7.22
CA ARG A 192 -11.56 14.85 -8.55
C ARG A 192 -12.51 13.67 -8.78
N TYR A 193 -13.08 13.11 -7.71
CA TYR A 193 -14.01 11.99 -7.83
C TYR A 193 -15.17 12.32 -8.78
N ARG A 194 -15.48 11.39 -9.68
CA ARG A 194 -16.60 11.52 -10.63
C ARG A 194 -17.44 10.26 -10.63
N HIS A 195 -18.75 10.40 -10.50
CA HIS A 195 -19.66 9.26 -10.54
C HIS A 195 -19.52 8.39 -11.82
N ASP A 196 -19.12 8.98 -12.95
CA ASP A 196 -18.84 8.24 -14.19
C ASP A 196 -17.68 7.23 -14.06
N GLY A 197 -16.75 7.48 -13.13
CA GLY A 197 -15.57 6.66 -12.87
C GLY A 197 -15.79 5.54 -11.85
N TYR A 198 -17.02 5.37 -11.36
CA TYR A 198 -17.39 4.43 -10.30
C TYR A 198 -16.78 3.03 -10.50
N GLY A 199 -16.04 2.58 -9.50
CA GLY A 199 -15.46 1.23 -9.42
C GLY A 199 -16.11 0.35 -8.37
N ALA A 200 -16.32 0.86 -7.16
CA ALA A 200 -16.90 0.10 -6.05
C ALA A 200 -17.55 0.98 -4.98
N HIS A 201 -18.34 0.38 -4.10
CA HIS A 201 -18.92 1.03 -2.91
C HIS A 201 -18.73 0.14 -1.67
N VAL A 202 -18.64 0.77 -0.51
CA VAL A 202 -18.50 0.12 0.80
C VAL A 202 -19.74 0.47 1.65
N THR A 203 -20.50 -0.54 2.09
CA THR A 203 -21.74 -0.32 2.86
C THR A 203 -21.54 -0.26 4.37
N GLY A 204 -20.36 -0.60 4.88
CA GLY A 204 -20.04 -0.52 6.31
C GLY A 204 -18.53 -0.43 6.57
N ASN A 205 -18.12 -0.09 7.79
CA ASN A 205 -16.69 0.00 8.16
C ASN A 205 -15.97 -1.36 8.17
N LYS A 206 -16.72 -2.44 7.93
CA LYS A 206 -16.24 -3.80 7.81
C LYS A 206 -16.12 -4.10 6.32
N LEU A 207 -14.94 -4.55 5.88
CA LEU A 207 -14.86 -5.46 4.74
C LEU A 207 -15.65 -6.69 5.16
N GLU A 208 -16.93 -6.75 4.81
CA GLU A 208 -17.77 -7.88 5.13
C GLU A 208 -17.20 -9.08 4.39
N ILE A 209 -16.32 -9.82 5.05
CA ILE A 209 -15.95 -11.16 4.65
C ILE A 209 -17.24 -11.97 4.77
N ILE A 210 -18.09 -11.94 3.73
CA ILE A 210 -19.30 -12.77 3.65
C ILE A 210 -18.82 -14.21 3.80
N SER A 211 -19.02 -14.81 4.97
CA SER A 211 -18.56 -16.15 5.35
C SER A 211 -19.26 -17.28 4.59
N ASN A 212 -20.12 -16.95 3.63
CA ASN A 212 -21.03 -17.89 2.97
C ASN A 212 -20.55 -18.30 1.57
N VAL A 213 -19.28 -18.09 1.25
CA VAL A 213 -18.66 -18.56 0.01
C VAL A 213 -17.32 -19.20 0.37
N TRP A 214 -17.40 -20.39 0.97
CA TRP A 214 -16.33 -21.37 1.07
C TRP A 214 -16.85 -22.65 0.43
#